data_AF-A0A9E7HCF3-F1
#
_entry.id   AF-A0A9E7HCF3-F1
#
_cell.length_a   1.000
_cell.length_b   1.000
_cell.length_c   1.000
_cell.angle_alpha   90.00
_cell.angle_beta   90.00
_cell.angle_gamma   90.00
#
_symmetry.space_group_name_H-M   'P 1'
#
loop_
_entity.id
_entity.type
_entity.pdbx_description
1 polymer ?
#
loop_
_entity_poly.entity_id
_entity_poly.type
_entity_poly.pdbx_seq_one_letter_code
_entity_poly.pdbx_strand_id
1 'polypeptide(L)'
;MKVEASNGEEGKRVGEKRSGERLARKQGCSRRTRRRVHAASTAIQRLFVACKSVFKGPGTVPEPADVEMLQLLLVRPAKLVVDSDFTAPCNTSILYPTTGGNIHTFTAITPCAVLDVLGPPYSKEDNRDITYYRDHPYTKYLDDATDQSGEEKHDLGWLKEIDISKDLEMDGVEYLGPPVIDG
;
A
#
# COMPACT_ATOMS: atom_id res chain seq x y z
N MET A 1 -5.49 11.27 11.72
CA MET A 1 -4.93 11.33 10.36
C MET A 1 -5.40 10.12 9.53
N LYS A 2 -5.69 10.31 8.24
CA LYS A 2 -6.04 9.27 7.27
C LYS A 2 -5.24 9.46 5.99
N VAL A 3 -4.72 8.39 5.44
CA VAL A 3 -3.88 8.37 4.23
C VAL A 3 -4.30 7.24 3.31
N GLU A 4 -4.05 7.39 2.02
CA GLU A 4 -4.28 6.37 1.00
C GLU A 4 -2.97 5.98 0.34
N ALA A 5 -2.73 4.68 0.16
CA ALA A 5 -1.53 4.23 -0.54
C ALA A 5 -1.60 4.62 -2.02
N SER A 6 -0.54 5.22 -2.55
CA SER A 6 -0.45 5.50 -3.98
C SER A 6 -0.03 4.24 -4.71
N ASN A 7 -0.94 3.64 -5.48
CA ASN A 7 -0.57 2.60 -6.44
C ASN A 7 0.02 3.30 -7.66
N GLY A 8 1.31 3.09 -7.94
CA GLY A 8 1.97 3.62 -9.14
C GLY A 8 1.45 2.96 -10.41
N GLU A 9 0.21 3.23 -10.79
CA GLU A 9 -0.41 2.71 -12.02
C GLU A 9 -0.09 3.63 -13.20
N GLU A 10 0.72 3.10 -14.11
CA GLU A 10 1.04 3.70 -15.40
C GLU A 10 -0.22 3.64 -16.30
N GLY A 11 -0.69 4.81 -16.74
CA GLY A 11 -1.95 4.97 -17.48
C GLY A 11 -2.02 4.12 -18.76
N LYS A 12 -2.91 3.12 -18.76
CA LYS A 12 -3.22 2.33 -19.96
C LYS A 12 -4.25 3.07 -20.81
N ARG A 13 -3.79 3.75 -21.87
CA ARG A 13 -4.68 4.31 -22.91
C ARG A 13 -5.45 3.18 -23.60
N VAL A 14 -6.77 3.29 -23.60
CA VAL A 14 -7.69 2.38 -24.30
C VAL A 14 -7.72 2.78 -25.78
N GLY A 15 -7.15 1.92 -26.63
CA GLY A 15 -7.26 2.00 -28.09
C GLY A 15 -8.43 1.15 -28.60
N GLU A 16 -9.29 1.78 -29.38
CA GLU A 16 -10.53 1.30 -30.00
C GLU A 16 -10.31 0.10 -30.95
N LYS A 17 -11.16 -0.93 -30.83
CA LYS A 17 -11.18 -2.12 -31.72
C LYS A 17 -12.01 -1.84 -32.97
N ARG A 18 -11.50 -2.19 -34.14
CA ARG A 18 -12.33 -2.46 -35.34
C ARG A 18 -12.14 -3.92 -35.79
N SER A 19 -13.29 -4.53 -36.09
CA SER A 19 -13.51 -5.93 -36.44
C SER A 19 -13.23 -6.22 -37.91
N GLY A 20 -12.80 -7.46 -38.18
CA GLY A 20 -12.71 -8.02 -39.53
C GLY A 20 -12.44 -9.53 -39.46
N GLU A 21 -13.44 -10.34 -39.84
CA GLU A 21 -13.42 -11.80 -39.90
C GLU A 21 -12.59 -12.33 -41.10
N ARG A 22 -11.93 -13.50 -40.96
CA ARG A 22 -12.23 -14.74 -41.72
C ARG A 22 -11.26 -15.89 -41.43
N LEU A 23 -11.79 -17.10 -41.64
CA LEU A 23 -11.29 -18.43 -41.33
C LEU A 23 -10.03 -18.87 -42.10
N ALA A 24 -9.18 -19.68 -41.46
CA ALA A 24 -8.58 -20.89 -42.07
C ALA A 24 -8.00 -21.86 -41.01
N ARG A 25 -8.35 -23.14 -41.11
CA ARG A 25 -7.79 -24.29 -40.35
C ARG A 25 -6.36 -24.59 -40.80
N LYS A 26 -5.48 -25.06 -39.89
CA LYS A 26 -4.62 -26.25 -40.06
C LYS A 26 -3.90 -26.66 -38.75
N GLN A 27 -3.76 -27.97 -38.60
CA GLN A 27 -3.14 -28.72 -37.49
C GLN A 27 -1.64 -28.42 -37.31
N GLY A 28 -1.17 -28.52 -36.06
CA GLY A 28 0.25 -28.61 -35.72
C GLY A 28 0.47 -28.87 -34.24
N CYS A 29 0.99 -30.05 -33.90
CA CYS A 29 1.33 -30.48 -32.55
C CYS A 29 2.56 -29.73 -32.00
N SER A 30 2.54 -29.50 -30.68
CA SER A 30 3.69 -29.27 -29.79
C SER A 30 4.54 -28.02 -30.03
N ARG A 31 4.35 -27.03 -29.14
CA ARG A 31 5.43 -26.35 -28.42
C ARG A 31 4.83 -25.82 -27.12
N ARG A 32 5.23 -26.39 -25.98
CA ARG A 32 4.97 -25.80 -24.66
C ARG A 32 5.53 -24.38 -24.67
N THR A 33 4.66 -23.39 -24.85
CA THR A 33 4.98 -22.00 -24.58
C THR A 33 5.28 -21.93 -23.09
N ARG A 34 6.57 -21.82 -22.77
CA ARG A 34 7.05 -21.32 -21.49
C ARG A 34 6.22 -20.07 -21.21
N ARG A 35 5.26 -20.16 -20.28
CA ARG A 35 4.55 -18.99 -19.77
C ARG A 35 5.64 -18.04 -19.31
N ARG A 36 5.85 -16.95 -20.07
CA ARG A 36 6.64 -15.82 -19.62
C ARG A 36 5.93 -15.32 -18.36
N VAL A 37 6.48 -15.66 -17.20
CA VAL A 37 6.12 -15.01 -15.94
C VAL A 37 6.73 -13.61 -16.02
N HIS A 38 6.10 -12.72 -16.78
CA HIS A 38 6.39 -11.29 -16.74
C HIS A 38 5.27 -10.61 -15.99
N ALA A 39 5.40 -10.63 -14.67
CA ALA A 39 4.83 -9.63 -13.77
C ALA A 39 5.49 -9.78 -12.39
N ALA A 40 6.84 -9.79 -12.32
CA ALA A 40 7.42 -9.28 -11.09
C ALA A 40 7.01 -7.81 -11.06
N SER A 41 6.35 -7.36 -9.99
CA SER A 41 6.01 -5.95 -9.85
C SER A 41 7.26 -5.12 -10.12
N THR A 42 7.11 -3.98 -10.79
CA THR A 42 8.22 -3.07 -11.08
C THR A 42 9.03 -2.76 -9.80
N ALA A 43 8.37 -2.74 -8.64
CA ALA A 43 8.99 -2.64 -7.33
C ALA A 43 9.98 -3.78 -7.01
N ILE A 44 9.60 -5.06 -7.18
CA ILE A 44 10.51 -6.19 -6.93
C ILE A 44 11.70 -6.16 -7.89
N GLN A 45 11.47 -5.80 -9.16
CA GLN A 45 12.55 -5.66 -10.13
C GLN A 45 13.50 -4.52 -9.78
N ARG A 46 12.97 -3.35 -9.38
CA ARG A 46 13.74 -2.20 -8.91
C ARG A 46 14.57 -2.56 -7.68
N LEU A 47 13.96 -3.20 -6.67
CA LEU A 47 14.66 -3.68 -5.48
C LEU A 47 15.79 -4.65 -5.86
N PHE A 48 15.52 -5.63 -6.72
CA PHE A 48 16.53 -6.59 -7.15
C PHE A 48 17.72 -5.93 -7.87
N VAL A 49 17.45 -4.96 -8.75
CA VAL A 49 18.50 -4.21 -9.46
C VAL A 49 19.31 -3.37 -8.49
N ALA A 50 18.67 -2.65 -7.56
CA ALA A 50 19.34 -1.87 -6.53
C ALA A 50 20.20 -2.75 -5.61
N CYS A 51 19.68 -3.90 -5.17
CA CYS A 51 20.46 -4.85 -4.37
C CYS A 51 21.71 -5.32 -5.12
N LYS A 52 21.64 -5.54 -6.44
CA LYS A 52 22.81 -5.93 -7.23
C LYS A 52 23.86 -4.82 -7.35
N SER A 53 23.46 -3.56 -7.40
CA SER A 53 24.42 -2.45 -7.47
C SER A 53 25.10 -2.20 -6.12
N VAL A 54 24.37 -2.41 -5.02
CA VAL A 54 24.86 -2.23 -3.65
C VAL A 54 25.73 -3.41 -3.20
N PHE A 55 25.24 -4.63 -3.36
CA PHE A 55 25.95 -5.85 -2.96
C PHE A 55 26.77 -6.41 -4.13
N LYS A 56 27.96 -5.85 -4.33
CA LYS A 56 28.89 -6.16 -5.45
C LYS A 56 29.63 -7.50 -5.32
N GLY A 57 29.23 -8.35 -4.39
CA GLY A 57 29.81 -9.68 -4.18
C GLY A 57 29.84 -10.10 -2.70
N PRO A 58 30.22 -11.36 -2.42
CA PRO A 58 30.33 -11.87 -1.05
C PRO A 58 31.30 -11.03 -0.21
N GLY A 59 30.91 -10.72 1.04
CA GLY A 59 31.74 -9.92 1.95
C GLY A 59 31.74 -8.41 1.69
N THR A 60 30.99 -7.92 0.70
CA THR A 60 30.81 -6.48 0.48
C THR A 60 29.91 -5.92 1.57
N VAL A 61 30.45 -4.99 2.37
CA VAL A 61 29.65 -4.18 3.30
C VAL A 61 29.16 -2.95 2.52
N PRO A 62 27.84 -2.72 2.41
CA PRO A 62 27.31 -1.55 1.72
C PRO A 62 27.62 -0.28 2.49
N GLU A 63 27.85 0.82 1.76
CA GLU A 63 27.99 2.13 2.37
C GLU A 63 26.68 2.56 3.06
N PRO A 64 26.72 3.39 4.12
CA PRO A 64 25.51 3.83 4.81
C PRO A 64 24.46 4.46 3.87
N ALA A 65 24.90 5.23 2.87
CA ALA A 65 24.02 5.84 1.88
C ALA A 65 23.32 4.79 0.98
N ASP A 66 24.00 3.70 0.63
CA ASP A 66 23.42 2.60 -0.14
C ASP A 66 22.38 1.82 0.69
N VAL A 67 22.64 1.67 1.99
CA VAL A 67 21.67 1.07 2.94
C VAL A 67 20.43 1.95 3.07
N GLU A 68 20.60 3.25 3.20
CA GLU A 68 19.49 4.22 3.25
C GLU A 68 18.65 4.14 1.97
N MET A 69 19.28 4.14 0.79
CA MET A 69 18.59 3.97 -0.49
C MET A 69 17.77 2.67 -0.54
N LEU A 70 18.34 1.54 -0.11
CA LEU A 70 17.62 0.26 -0.09
C LEU A 70 16.44 0.28 0.88
N GLN A 71 16.58 0.91 2.04
CA GLN A 71 15.47 1.06 2.99
C GLN A 71 14.33 1.90 2.40
N LEU A 72 14.64 2.90 1.58
CA LEU A 72 13.64 3.71 0.89
C LEU A 72 12.84 2.92 -0.17
N LEU A 73 13.45 1.90 -0.78
CA LEU A 73 12.73 1.01 -1.71
C LEU A 73 11.76 0.05 -1.01
N LEU A 74 11.83 -0.03 0.33
CA LEU A 74 10.99 -0.89 1.16
C LEU A 74 9.85 -0.14 1.86
N VAL A 75 9.77 1.18 1.74
CA VAL A 75 8.65 1.98 2.25
C VAL A 75 7.57 2.16 1.18
N ARG A 76 6.32 2.33 1.63
CA ARG A 76 5.15 2.47 0.78
C ARG A 76 4.77 3.94 0.63
N PRO A 77 4.68 4.49 -0.60
CA PRO A 77 4.22 5.85 -0.78
C PRO A 77 2.72 5.97 -0.49
N ALA A 78 2.33 7.06 0.14
CA ALA A 78 0.95 7.33 0.53
C ALA A 78 0.63 8.82 0.42
N LYS A 79 -0.62 9.14 0.12
CA LYS A 79 -1.14 10.50 0.07
C LYS A 79 -1.96 10.78 1.33
N LEU A 80 -1.74 11.95 1.92
CA LEU A 80 -2.58 12.42 3.03
C LEU A 80 -3.99 12.74 2.53
N VAL A 81 -5.01 12.14 3.17
CA VAL A 81 -6.43 12.34 2.83
C VAL A 81 -7.11 13.23 3.86
N VAL A 82 -6.86 13.00 5.16
CA VAL A 82 -7.45 13.80 6.25
C VAL A 82 -6.44 13.98 7.38
N ASP A 83 -6.22 15.20 7.82
CA ASP A 83 -5.55 15.52 9.08
C ASP A 83 -6.36 16.56 9.84
N SER A 84 -7.11 16.12 10.84
CA SER A 84 -8.09 16.95 11.54
C SER A 84 -8.48 16.32 12.87
N ASP A 85 -8.88 17.18 13.80
CA ASP A 85 -9.50 16.80 15.07
C ASP A 85 -11.01 16.61 14.89
N PHE A 86 -11.56 15.59 15.55
CA PHE A 86 -12.99 15.29 15.52
C PHE A 86 -13.59 15.50 16.91
N THR A 87 -14.71 16.22 16.98
CA THR A 87 -15.47 16.43 18.22
C THR A 87 -16.93 16.08 17.96
N ALA A 88 -17.56 15.36 18.89
CA ALA A 88 -18.97 15.03 18.79
C ALA A 88 -19.85 16.28 18.98
N PRO A 89 -20.96 16.42 18.23
CA PRO A 89 -21.43 15.52 17.17
C PRO A 89 -20.61 15.70 15.87
N CYS A 90 -20.28 14.59 15.20
CA CYS A 90 -19.60 14.60 13.92
C CYS A 90 -20.24 13.63 12.94
N ASN A 91 -20.07 13.89 11.64
CA ASN A 91 -20.54 13.00 10.58
C ASN A 91 -19.76 11.68 10.57
N THR A 92 -20.43 10.60 10.15
CA THR A 92 -19.78 9.31 9.90
C THR A 92 -18.76 9.43 8.78
N SER A 93 -17.61 8.80 8.97
CA SER A 93 -16.60 8.62 7.93
C SER A 93 -16.75 7.27 7.25
N ILE A 94 -16.53 7.22 5.93
CA ILE A 94 -16.53 5.97 5.15
C ILE A 94 -15.16 5.79 4.51
N LEU A 95 -14.62 4.57 4.62
CA LEU A 95 -13.36 4.18 4.02
C LEU A 95 -13.59 2.96 3.11
N TYR A 96 -12.88 2.92 2.00
CA TYR A 96 -12.91 1.81 1.05
C TYR A 96 -11.51 1.20 0.93
N PRO A 97 -11.36 -0.02 0.37
CA PRO A 97 -10.06 -0.69 0.29
C PRO A 97 -8.92 0.14 -0.33
N THR A 98 -9.25 1.04 -1.26
CA THR A 98 -8.27 1.87 -1.98
C THR A 98 -8.55 3.37 -1.94
N THR A 99 -9.61 3.83 -1.26
CA THR A 99 -9.99 5.27 -1.23
C THR A 99 -10.59 5.66 0.12
N GLY A 100 -10.69 6.97 0.40
CA GLY A 100 -11.26 7.47 1.66
C GLY A 100 -10.30 7.38 2.85
N GLY A 101 -9.02 7.10 2.59
CA GLY A 101 -7.97 7.07 3.61
C GLY A 101 -7.90 5.77 4.41
N ASN A 102 -7.91 4.62 3.72
CA ASN A 102 -7.96 3.28 4.32
C ASN A 102 -6.87 3.00 5.37
N ILE A 103 -5.75 3.74 5.34
CA ILE A 103 -4.71 3.68 6.36
C ILE A 103 -4.93 4.89 7.28
N HIS A 104 -5.13 4.66 8.57
CA HIS A 104 -5.46 5.76 9.49
C HIS A 104 -4.95 5.52 10.90
N THR A 105 -4.87 6.61 11.66
CA THR A 105 -4.50 6.60 13.07
C THR A 105 -5.44 7.50 13.83
N PHE A 106 -5.96 6.97 14.94
CA PHE A 106 -6.72 7.71 15.93
C PHE A 106 -5.81 8.07 17.11
N THR A 107 -5.90 9.31 17.55
CA THR A 107 -5.21 9.78 18.75
C THR A 107 -6.24 10.50 19.60
N ALA A 108 -6.55 9.93 20.76
CA ALA A 108 -7.51 10.52 21.67
C ALA A 108 -6.88 11.75 22.35
N ILE A 109 -7.47 12.94 22.13
CA ILE A 109 -7.11 14.16 22.84
C ILE A 109 -7.79 14.19 24.22
N THR A 110 -9.02 13.71 24.27
CA THR A 110 -9.83 13.51 25.47
C THR A 110 -10.40 12.09 25.47
N PRO A 111 -10.90 11.56 26.60
CA PRO A 111 -11.65 10.30 26.59
C PRO A 111 -12.76 10.36 25.54
N CYS A 112 -12.76 9.41 24.62
CA CYS A 112 -13.68 9.35 23.49
C CYS A 112 -14.06 7.91 23.17
N ALA A 113 -15.20 7.73 22.52
CA ALA A 113 -15.64 6.45 21.99
C ALA A 113 -15.74 6.55 20.47
N VAL A 114 -15.26 5.52 19.76
CA VAL A 114 -15.38 5.38 18.31
C VAL A 114 -16.19 4.12 18.05
N LEU A 115 -17.18 4.20 17.15
CA LEU A 115 -17.97 3.07 16.70
C LEU A 115 -17.61 2.75 15.25
N ASP A 116 -17.01 1.59 15.04
CA ASP A 116 -16.62 1.10 13.71
C ASP A 116 -17.50 -0.06 13.26
N VAL A 117 -17.93 -0.01 12.00
CA VAL A 117 -18.66 -1.10 11.32
C VAL A 117 -17.77 -1.60 10.19
N LEU A 118 -17.34 -2.87 10.28
CA LEU A 118 -16.41 -3.48 9.33
C LEU A 118 -17.14 -4.41 8.36
N GLY A 119 -16.96 -4.17 7.07
CA GLY A 119 -17.61 -4.90 5.99
C GLY A 119 -16.64 -5.28 4.89
N PRO A 120 -16.06 -6.50 4.91
CA PRO A 120 -16.20 -7.54 5.93
C PRO A 120 -15.17 -7.42 7.09
N PRO A 121 -15.34 -8.13 8.23
CA PRO A 121 -14.38 -8.11 9.35
C PRO A 121 -12.99 -8.64 9.00
N TYR A 122 -11.99 -8.40 9.84
CA TYR A 122 -10.66 -8.99 9.66
C TYR A 122 -10.68 -10.52 9.78
N SER A 123 -9.84 -11.21 9.01
CA SER A 123 -9.65 -12.66 9.06
C SER A 123 -8.27 -13.01 8.50
N LYS A 124 -7.47 -13.77 9.27
CA LYS A 124 -6.15 -14.21 8.81
C LYS A 124 -6.27 -15.31 7.76
N GLU A 125 -7.29 -16.16 7.88
CA GLU A 125 -7.57 -17.28 6.98
C GLU A 125 -7.89 -16.81 5.56
N ASP A 126 -8.56 -15.66 5.46
CA ASP A 126 -8.94 -15.04 4.19
C ASP A 126 -7.97 -13.93 3.74
N ASN A 127 -6.76 -13.86 4.31
CA ASN A 127 -5.73 -12.83 4.02
C ASN A 127 -6.25 -11.38 4.19
N ARG A 128 -7.03 -11.16 5.24
CA ARG A 128 -7.56 -9.86 5.68
C ARG A 128 -7.06 -9.56 7.10
N ASP A 129 -5.78 -9.82 7.34
CA ASP A 129 -5.11 -9.42 8.56
C ASP A 129 -4.83 -7.92 8.56
N ILE A 130 -4.63 -7.36 9.76
CA ILE A 130 -4.32 -5.94 9.93
C ILE A 130 -2.80 -5.74 9.87
N THR A 131 -2.37 -4.76 9.09
CA THR A 131 -0.97 -4.35 8.98
C THR A 131 -0.79 -2.96 9.59
N TYR A 132 0.28 -2.77 10.35
CA TYR A 132 0.59 -1.51 11.01
C TYR A 132 1.68 -0.76 10.26
N TYR A 133 1.56 0.56 10.26
CA TYR A 133 2.48 1.45 9.57
C TYR A 133 2.93 2.58 10.50
N ARG A 134 4.13 3.09 10.25
CA ARG A 134 4.63 4.33 10.83
C ARG A 134 5.05 5.29 9.72
N ASP A 135 4.79 6.57 9.91
CA ASP A 135 5.28 7.61 9.01
C ASP A 135 6.82 7.59 8.95
N HIS A 136 7.34 7.66 7.73
CA HIS A 136 8.76 7.75 7.45
C HIS A 136 9.05 9.13 6.87
N PRO A 137 9.96 9.92 7.48
CA PRO A 137 10.30 11.24 6.98
C PRO A 137 10.92 11.13 5.58
N TYR A 138 10.44 11.97 4.67
CA TYR A 138 10.99 12.10 3.32
C TYR A 138 12.46 12.54 3.39
N THR A 139 13.37 11.80 2.74
CA THR A 139 14.75 12.23 2.53
C THR A 139 14.92 12.73 1.09
N LYS A 140 15.59 13.88 0.93
CA LYS A 140 15.78 14.59 -0.35
C LYS A 140 16.56 13.81 -1.43
N TYR A 141 17.07 12.62 -1.13
CA TYR A 141 17.87 11.81 -2.06
C TYR A 141 17.06 11.20 -3.22
N LEU A 142 15.73 11.33 -3.20
CA LEU A 142 14.84 10.67 -4.16
C LEU A 142 14.65 11.43 -5.49
N ASP A 143 15.04 12.71 -5.56
CA ASP A 143 14.77 13.56 -6.72
C ASP A 143 15.76 13.32 -7.88
N ASP A 144 16.97 12.87 -7.56
CA ASP A 144 18.07 12.75 -8.53
C ASP A 144 18.04 11.43 -9.34
N ALA A 145 17.15 10.50 -8.98
CA ALA A 145 17.08 9.15 -9.57
C ALA A 145 15.80 8.86 -10.37
N THR A 146 14.81 9.76 -10.42
CA THR A 146 13.55 9.52 -11.16
C THR A 146 13.05 10.72 -11.97
N ASP A 147 13.52 10.80 -13.20
CA ASP A 147 12.90 11.36 -14.42
C ASP A 147 12.22 12.76 -14.42
N GLN A 148 12.57 13.49 -15.48
CA GLN A 148 12.11 14.82 -15.92
C GLN A 148 10.62 14.85 -16.34
N SER A 149 9.70 14.55 -15.44
CA SER A 149 8.29 14.90 -15.60
C SER A 149 7.90 15.84 -14.47
N GLY A 150 7.72 17.13 -14.79
CA GLY A 150 7.41 18.21 -13.84
C GLY A 150 6.01 18.14 -13.22
N GLU A 151 5.61 16.99 -12.67
CA GLU A 151 4.46 16.89 -11.79
C GLU A 151 4.94 16.99 -10.34
N GLU A 152 4.40 17.97 -9.62
CA GLU A 152 4.76 18.34 -8.25
C GLU A 152 4.57 17.14 -7.29
N LYS A 153 5.63 16.37 -7.04
CA LYS A 153 5.69 15.21 -6.12
C LYS A 153 5.70 15.59 -4.62
N HIS A 154 5.25 16.80 -4.27
CA HIS A 154 5.38 17.32 -2.90
C HIS A 154 4.33 16.80 -1.90
N ASP A 155 3.29 16.10 -2.37
CA ASP A 155 2.14 15.69 -1.53
C ASP A 155 2.17 14.23 -1.04
N LEU A 156 3.24 13.49 -1.34
CA LEU A 156 3.37 12.08 -0.93
C LEU A 156 4.20 11.95 0.35
N GLY A 157 3.61 11.30 1.34
CA GLY A 157 4.30 10.73 2.50
C GLY A 157 4.77 9.29 2.23
N TRP A 158 5.58 8.76 3.13
CA TRP A 158 6.07 7.39 3.07
C TRP A 158 5.71 6.64 4.34
N LEU A 159 5.26 5.40 4.18
CA LEU A 159 4.82 4.53 5.27
C LEU A 159 5.75 3.33 5.37
N LYS A 160 6.28 3.09 6.56
CA LYS A 160 7.05 1.88 6.86
C LYS A 160 6.16 0.89 7.58
N GLU A 161 6.06 -0.32 7.06
CA GLU A 161 5.42 -1.43 7.76
C GLU A 161 6.19 -1.77 9.05
N ILE A 162 5.46 -2.00 10.13
CA ILE A 162 6.01 -2.31 11.45
C ILE A 162 5.25 -3.47 12.08
N ASP A 163 5.95 -4.23 12.94
CA ASP A 163 5.28 -5.12 13.87
C ASP A 163 4.54 -4.30 14.94
N ILE A 164 3.44 -4.84 15.45
CA ILE A 164 2.70 -4.26 16.58
C ILE A 164 3.67 -4.02 17.74
N SER A 165 3.76 -2.75 18.19
CA SER A 165 4.52 -2.45 19.40
C SER A 165 3.87 -3.14 20.59
N LYS A 166 4.69 -3.61 21.53
CA LYS A 166 4.20 -4.18 22.81
C LYS A 166 3.39 -3.18 23.63
N ASP A 167 3.52 -1.90 23.33
CA ASP A 167 2.84 -0.81 24.05
C ASP A 167 1.41 -0.55 23.56
N LEU A 168 0.95 -1.26 22.50
CA LEU A 168 -0.43 -1.20 22.03
C LEU A 168 -1.22 -2.37 22.61
N GLU A 169 -2.00 -2.10 23.64
CA GLU A 169 -2.87 -3.07 24.31
C GLU A 169 -4.33 -2.73 24.05
N MET A 170 -5.15 -3.75 23.80
CA MET A 170 -6.60 -3.61 23.68
C MET A 170 -7.28 -4.62 24.59
N ASP A 171 -8.07 -4.11 25.53
CA ASP A 171 -8.85 -4.92 26.45
C ASP A 171 -10.25 -5.14 25.91
N GLY A 172 -10.60 -6.41 25.69
CA GLY A 172 -11.96 -6.81 25.34
C GLY A 172 -12.87 -6.72 26.56
N VAL A 173 -14.00 -6.03 26.40
CA VAL A 173 -15.04 -5.91 27.44
C VAL A 173 -16.38 -6.45 26.94
N GLU A 174 -17.18 -7.02 27.83
CA GLU A 174 -18.53 -7.47 27.50
C GLU A 174 -19.44 -6.26 27.22
N TYR A 175 -20.25 -6.36 26.18
CA TYR A 175 -21.22 -5.32 25.85
C TYR A 175 -22.44 -5.42 26.78
N LEU A 176 -22.67 -4.36 27.56
CA LEU A 176 -23.75 -4.28 28.56
C LEU A 176 -24.93 -3.40 28.11
N GLY A 177 -24.97 -3.00 26.84
CA GLY A 177 -26.04 -2.18 26.29
C GLY A 177 -27.30 -2.99 25.92
N PRO A 178 -28.27 -2.34 25.25
CA PRO A 178 -29.49 -3.01 24.79
C PRO A 178 -29.19 -4.23 23.90
N PRO A 179 -29.97 -5.32 23.98
CA PRO A 179 -29.76 -6.52 23.17
C PRO A 179 -29.69 -6.23 21.67
N VAL A 180 -28.70 -6.81 21.00
CA VAL A 180 -28.64 -6.84 19.54
C VAL A 180 -29.42 -8.06 19.08
N ILE A 181 -30.48 -7.83 18.30
CA ILE A 181 -31.35 -8.89 17.79
C ILE A 181 -30.94 -9.16 16.35
N ASP A 182 -30.65 -10.41 16.02
CA ASP A 182 -30.42 -10.82 14.63
C ASP A 182 -31.75 -10.75 13.86
N GLY A 183 -31.72 -10.07 12.71
CA GLY A 183 -32.88 -9.88 11.83
C GLY A 183 -33.16 -11.03 10.89
#